data_AF-A0A922WP28-F1
#
_entry.id   AF-A0A922WP28-F1
#
_cell.length_a   1.000
_cell.length_b   1.000
_cell.length_c   1.000
_cell.angle_alpha   90.00
_cell.angle_beta   90.00
_cell.angle_gamma   90.00
#
_symmetry.space_group_name_H-M   'P 1'
#
loop_
_entity.id
_entity.type
_entity.pdbx_description
1 polymer ?
#
loop_
_entity_poly.entity_id
_entity_poly.type
_entity_poly.pdbx_seq_one_letter_code
_entity_poly.pdbx_strand_id
1 'polypeptide(L)'
;VVPSAMSKTAINAMTQSLATEWGRYGLRFNAIAPGLFPTKGMNARLNPGSSGDNKKNELNPMGRAGEMHELANLAVFLMGQGAEYVNGQTIAIDGAGYQANGGTFYPMLHALGDAEWDAMRAMIKGTNDKDKADRSV
;
A
#
# COMPACT_ATOMS: atom_id res chain seq x y z
N VAL A 1 -9.36 -11.42 10.37
CA VAL A 1 -9.35 -10.43 9.26
C VAL A 1 -10.67 -9.66 9.18
N VAL A 2 -11.81 -10.32 8.96
CA VAL A 2 -13.12 -9.67 8.72
C VAL A 2 -13.52 -8.60 9.76
N PRO A 3 -13.48 -8.85 11.09
CA PRO A 3 -13.90 -7.83 12.06
C PRO A 3 -13.03 -6.56 12.00
N SER A 4 -11.71 -6.74 11.88
CA SER A 4 -10.78 -5.61 11.75
C SER A 4 -10.99 -4.84 10.46
N ALA A 5 -11.25 -5.53 9.34
CA ALA A 5 -11.52 -4.89 8.06
C ALA A 5 -12.80 -4.04 8.12
N MET A 6 -13.90 -4.58 8.65
CA MET A 6 -15.15 -3.84 8.84
C MET A 6 -14.94 -2.57 9.69
N SER A 7 -14.30 -2.71 10.86
CA SER A 7 -14.06 -1.56 11.74
C SER A 7 -13.18 -0.49 11.07
N LYS A 8 -12.11 -0.89 10.36
CA LYS A 8 -11.22 0.06 9.66
C LYS A 8 -11.94 0.78 8.51
N THR A 9 -12.78 0.08 7.75
CA THR A 9 -13.61 0.71 6.72
C THR A 9 -14.60 1.71 7.32
N ALA A 10 -15.21 1.39 8.47
CA ALA A 10 -16.09 2.32 9.17
C ALA A 10 -15.35 3.60 9.59
N ILE A 11 -14.11 3.50 10.10
CA ILE A 11 -13.28 4.67 10.44
C ILE A 11 -12.96 5.50 9.19
N ASN A 12 -12.68 4.86 8.05
CA ASN A 12 -12.43 5.58 6.78
C ASN A 12 -13.67 6.39 6.36
N ALA A 13 -14.85 5.78 6.36
CA ALA A 13 -16.10 6.48 6.06
C ALA A 13 -16.37 7.63 7.04
N MET A 14 -16.21 7.37 8.34
CA MET A 14 -16.37 8.39 9.39
C MET A 14 -15.42 9.59 9.20
N THR A 15 -14.17 9.33 8.81
CA THR A 15 -13.17 10.39 8.53
C THR A 15 -13.65 11.30 7.40
N GLN A 16 -14.18 10.73 6.33
CA GLN A 16 -14.70 11.49 5.18
C GLN A 16 -15.98 12.27 5.53
N SER A 17 -16.92 11.65 6.25
CA SER A 17 -18.16 12.32 6.67
C SER A 17 -17.91 13.47 7.65
N LEU A 18 -17.07 13.28 8.66
CA LEU A 18 -16.77 14.34 9.62
C LEU A 18 -15.99 15.50 8.98
N ALA A 19 -15.14 15.20 8.00
CA ALA A 19 -14.42 16.23 7.24
C ALA A 19 -15.37 17.23 6.55
N THR A 20 -16.49 16.75 5.99
CA THR A 20 -17.48 17.62 5.33
C THR A 20 -18.43 18.26 6.35
N GLU A 21 -18.96 17.49 7.30
CA GLU A 21 -19.97 17.98 8.25
C GLU A 21 -19.40 19.00 9.24
N TRP A 22 -18.17 18.79 9.70
CA TRP A 22 -17.57 19.59 10.77
C TRP A 22 -16.50 20.58 10.28
N GLY A 23 -16.25 20.64 8.97
CA GLY A 23 -15.39 21.67 8.38
C GLY A 23 -15.85 23.09 8.72
N ARG A 24 -17.17 23.33 8.82
CA ARG A 24 -17.74 24.62 9.27
C ARG A 24 -17.35 25.04 10.69
N TYR A 25 -16.92 24.10 11.52
CA TYR A 25 -16.45 24.35 12.88
C TYR A 25 -14.92 24.53 12.95
N GLY A 26 -14.23 24.58 11.81
CA GLY A 26 -12.77 24.66 11.74
C GLY A 26 -12.08 23.34 12.10
N LEU A 27 -12.80 22.21 12.12
CA LEU A 27 -12.25 20.89 12.41
C LEU A 27 -11.85 20.17 11.12
N ARG A 28 -10.77 19.38 11.19
CA ARG A 28 -10.24 18.60 10.08
C ARG A 28 -10.03 17.16 10.50
N PHE A 29 -10.30 16.24 9.57
CA PHE A 29 -10.25 14.81 9.79
C PHE A 29 -9.42 14.16 8.70
N ASN A 30 -8.33 13.50 9.07
CA ASN A 30 -7.54 12.67 8.18
C ASN A 30 -7.18 11.37 8.90
N ALA A 31 -6.94 10.32 8.14
CA ALA A 31 -6.51 9.02 8.63
C ALA A 31 -5.19 8.61 7.97
N ILE A 32 -4.44 7.75 8.66
CA ILE A 32 -3.23 7.13 8.12
C ILE A 32 -3.48 5.63 7.98
N ALA A 33 -3.15 5.08 6.81
CA ALA A 33 -3.22 3.65 6.53
C ALA A 33 -1.78 3.08 6.48
N PRO A 34 -1.23 2.64 7.62
CA PRO A 34 0.13 2.11 7.67
C PRO A 34 0.22 0.70 7.10
N GLY A 35 1.36 0.41 6.47
CA GLY A 35 1.79 -0.95 6.15
C GLY A 35 2.41 -1.66 7.36
N LEU A 36 3.48 -2.45 7.12
CA LEU A 36 4.20 -3.15 8.19
C LEU A 36 5.12 -2.19 8.94
N PHE A 37 4.82 -1.93 10.22
CA PHE A 37 5.67 -1.19 11.16
C PHE A 37 5.98 -2.07 12.39
N PRO A 38 7.20 -2.62 12.50
CA PRO A 38 7.61 -3.49 13.60
C PRO A 38 7.45 -2.82 14.97
N THR A 39 6.77 -3.51 15.88
CA THR A 39 6.69 -3.13 17.30
C THR A 39 7.04 -4.33 18.17
N LYS A 40 7.55 -4.10 19.38
CA LYS A 40 7.89 -5.17 20.34
C LYS A 40 6.71 -6.13 20.58
N GLY A 41 5.49 -5.58 20.68
CA GLY A 41 4.26 -6.36 20.89
C GLY A 41 3.78 -7.14 19.67
N MET A 42 4.06 -6.66 18.45
CA MET A 42 3.66 -7.34 17.21
C MET A 42 4.45 -8.64 17.02
N ASN A 43 5.76 -8.61 17.20
CA ASN A 43 6.62 -9.78 17.02
C ASN A 43 6.29 -10.89 18.04
N ALA A 44 6.05 -10.52 19.30
CA ALA A 44 5.77 -11.47 20.37
C ALA A 44 4.39 -12.17 20.24
N ARG A 45 3.41 -11.53 19.59
CA ARG A 45 2.02 -12.03 19.53
C ARG A 45 1.65 -12.67 18.19
N LEU A 46 2.20 -12.17 17.08
CA LEU A 46 1.84 -12.66 15.75
C LEU A 46 2.76 -13.76 15.24
N ASN A 47 3.99 -13.87 15.73
CA ASN A 47 4.92 -14.92 15.32
C ASN A 47 5.86 -15.34 16.47
N PRO A 48 5.33 -15.99 17.52
CA PRO A 48 6.13 -16.44 18.65
C PRO A 48 7.18 -17.47 18.18
N GLY A 49 8.46 -17.15 18.35
CA GLY A 49 9.59 -18.02 18.00
C GLY A 49 10.29 -17.69 16.69
N SER A 50 9.79 -16.74 15.88
CA SER A 50 10.57 -16.28 14.72
C SER A 50 11.68 -15.33 15.15
N SER A 51 12.82 -15.42 14.46
CA SER A 51 14.00 -14.57 14.66
C SER A 51 13.76 -13.12 14.19
N GLY A 52 12.61 -12.52 14.50
CA GLY A 52 12.36 -11.08 14.61
C GLY A 52 12.68 -10.14 13.43
N ASP A 53 13.24 -10.62 12.32
CA ASP A 53 13.77 -9.76 11.27
C ASP A 53 12.68 -9.42 10.24
N ASN A 54 11.62 -8.79 10.75
CA ASN A 54 10.54 -8.19 9.96
C ASN A 54 11.01 -6.95 9.17
N LYS A 55 12.33 -6.75 9.04
CA LYS A 55 12.94 -5.64 8.32
C LYS A 55 12.87 -5.81 6.82
N LYS A 56 12.92 -7.06 6.32
CA LYS A 56 12.74 -7.36 4.89
C LYS A 56 11.29 -7.69 4.60
N ASN A 57 10.74 -7.04 3.58
CA ASN A 57 9.40 -7.34 3.08
C ASN A 57 9.45 -7.35 1.55
N GLU A 58 9.58 -8.54 0.98
CA GLU A 58 9.71 -8.74 -0.48
C GLU A 58 8.43 -8.37 -1.25
N LEU A 59 7.29 -8.35 -0.57
CA LEU A 59 6.01 -7.92 -1.14
C LEU A 59 5.79 -6.40 -1.00
N ASN A 60 6.68 -5.70 -0.31
CA ASN A 60 6.72 -4.24 -0.28
C ASN A 60 7.70 -3.76 -1.38
N PRO A 61 7.27 -2.91 -2.32
CA PRO A 61 8.16 -2.33 -3.33
C PRO A 61 9.40 -1.60 -2.79
N MET A 62 9.36 -1.06 -1.58
CA MET A 62 10.53 -0.48 -0.93
C MET A 62 11.46 -1.53 -0.27
N GLY A 63 11.11 -2.82 -0.34
CA GLY A 63 11.89 -3.96 0.15
C GLY A 63 12.02 -4.04 1.67
N ARG A 64 11.37 -3.13 2.42
CA ARG A 64 11.53 -3.00 3.86
C ARG A 64 10.23 -2.72 4.60
N ALA A 65 10.27 -2.92 5.91
CA ALA A 65 9.28 -2.34 6.80
C ALA A 65 9.46 -0.82 6.96
N GLY A 66 8.39 -0.15 7.37
CA GLY A 66 8.44 1.25 7.77
C GLY A 66 9.08 1.41 9.15
N GLU A 67 9.82 2.51 9.31
CA GLU A 67 10.41 2.91 10.58
C GLU A 67 9.45 3.82 11.35
N MET A 68 9.35 3.66 12.67
CA MET A 68 8.33 4.36 13.47
C MET A 68 8.40 5.89 13.36
N HIS A 69 9.60 6.45 13.15
CA HIS A 69 9.77 7.89 12.95
C HIS A 69 9.16 8.38 11.63
N GLU A 70 9.09 7.55 10.58
CA GLU A 70 8.45 7.91 9.31
C GLU A 70 6.93 8.06 9.49
N LEU A 71 6.31 7.14 10.26
CA LEU A 71 4.90 7.24 10.63
C LEU A 71 4.63 8.47 11.50
N ALA A 72 5.50 8.75 12.47
CA ALA A 72 5.40 9.93 13.31
C ALA A 72 5.51 11.23 12.48
N ASN A 73 6.43 11.28 11.53
CA ASN A 73 6.59 12.44 10.64
C ASN A 73 5.34 12.72 9.81
N LEU A 74 4.68 11.68 9.27
CA LEU A 74 3.40 11.87 8.56
C LEU A 74 2.30 12.38 9.49
N ALA A 75 2.21 11.85 10.71
CA ALA A 75 1.25 12.33 11.69
C ALA A 75 1.50 13.81 12.05
N VAL A 76 2.77 14.18 12.29
CA VAL A 76 3.18 15.56 12.56
C VAL A 76 2.85 16.47 11.38
N PHE A 77 3.10 16.04 10.14
CA PHE A 77 2.73 16.80 8.95
C PHE A 77 1.22 17.09 8.89
N LEU A 78 0.37 16.08 9.11
CA LEU A 78 -1.09 16.25 9.04
C LEU A 78 -1.67 17.18 10.14
N MET A 79 -0.98 17.27 11.27
CA MET A 79 -1.29 18.18 12.38
C MET A 79 -0.57 19.52 12.28
N GLY A 80 0.44 19.62 11.41
CA GLY A 80 1.35 20.75 11.31
C GLY A 80 0.78 21.93 10.51
N GLN A 81 1.51 23.04 10.59
CA GLN A 81 1.26 24.22 9.76
C GLN A 81 1.54 23.90 8.29
N GLY A 82 0.72 24.43 7.39
CA GLY A 82 0.79 24.18 5.95
C GLY A 82 -0.06 23.00 5.46
N ALA A 83 -0.67 22.23 6.37
CA ALA A 83 -1.59 21.13 6.05
C ALA A 83 -3.07 21.50 6.31
N GLU A 84 -3.40 22.79 6.48
CA GLU A 84 -4.73 23.27 6.84
C GLU A 84 -5.79 22.93 5.78
N TYR A 85 -5.38 22.76 4.53
CA TYR A 85 -6.29 22.39 3.43
C TYR A 85 -6.35 20.87 3.16
N VAL A 86 -5.58 20.07 3.90
CA VAL A 86 -5.66 18.61 3.83
C VAL A 86 -6.76 18.14 4.78
N ASN A 87 -7.89 17.69 4.21
CA ASN A 87 -9.06 17.25 4.95
C ASN A 87 -9.77 16.09 4.23
N GLY A 88 -10.32 15.16 4.99
CA GLY A 88 -11.05 13.98 4.51
C GLY A 88 -10.18 12.88 3.90
N GLN A 89 -8.86 12.95 4.05
CA GLN A 89 -7.94 12.02 3.37
C GLN A 89 -7.57 10.83 4.24
N THR A 90 -7.44 9.67 3.59
CA THR A 90 -6.78 8.49 4.15
C THR A 90 -5.49 8.26 3.39
N ILE A 91 -4.35 8.54 4.02
CA ILE A 91 -3.04 8.50 3.37
C ILE A 91 -2.34 7.19 3.73
N ALA A 92 -2.01 6.39 2.71
CA ALA A 92 -1.24 5.17 2.89
C ALA A 92 0.24 5.49 3.12
N ILE A 93 0.85 4.79 4.08
CA ILE A 93 2.30 4.79 4.32
C ILE A 93 2.75 3.34 4.46
N ASP A 94 2.91 2.67 3.33
CA ASP A 94 3.07 1.21 3.27
C ASP A 94 4.14 0.77 2.27
N GLY A 95 4.97 1.70 1.80
CA GLY A 95 5.96 1.47 0.74
C GLY A 95 5.35 1.01 -0.59
N ALA A 96 4.09 1.38 -0.87
CA ALA A 96 3.29 0.93 -2.00
C ALA A 96 2.84 -0.55 -1.94
N GLY A 97 2.88 -1.17 -0.76
CA GLY A 97 2.45 -2.55 -0.55
C GLY A 97 1.00 -2.82 -0.97
N TYR A 98 0.06 -1.92 -0.68
CA TYR A 98 -1.34 -2.08 -1.09
C TYR A 98 -1.49 -2.11 -2.61
N GLN A 99 -0.82 -1.18 -3.31
CA GLN A 99 -0.86 -1.09 -4.77
C GLN A 99 -0.19 -2.30 -5.44
N ALA A 100 0.92 -2.76 -4.88
CA ALA A 100 1.63 -3.94 -5.37
C ALA A 100 0.80 -5.23 -5.26
N ASN A 101 0.05 -5.40 -4.17
CA ASN A 101 -0.57 -6.70 -3.86
C ASN A 101 -2.08 -6.77 -4.16
N GLY A 102 -2.72 -5.64 -4.51
CA GLY A 102 -4.16 -5.54 -4.76
C GLY A 102 -4.62 -6.05 -6.13
N GLY A 103 -4.34 -7.32 -6.45
CA GLY A 103 -4.79 -7.94 -7.71
C GLY A 103 -3.97 -7.54 -8.93
N THR A 104 -2.71 -7.15 -8.73
CA THR A 104 -1.78 -6.84 -9.81
C THR A 104 -0.85 -8.01 -10.10
N PHE A 105 -0.11 -7.92 -11.21
CA PHE A 105 0.94 -8.87 -11.58
C PHE A 105 2.29 -8.55 -10.93
N TYR A 106 2.37 -7.57 -10.02
CA TYR A 106 3.63 -7.10 -9.44
C TYR A 106 4.48 -8.24 -8.88
N PRO A 107 4.00 -9.17 -8.02
CA PRO A 107 4.86 -10.20 -7.45
C PRO A 107 5.48 -11.11 -8.52
N MET A 108 4.72 -11.41 -9.58
CA MET A 108 5.19 -12.21 -10.71
C MET A 108 6.24 -11.45 -11.53
N LEU A 109 5.93 -10.20 -11.90
CA LEU A 109 6.77 -9.40 -12.77
C LEU A 109 8.05 -8.92 -12.08
N HIS A 110 7.98 -8.65 -10.78
CA HIS A 110 9.12 -8.25 -9.96
C HIS A 110 10.15 -9.39 -9.81
N ALA A 111 9.71 -10.65 -9.92
CA ALA A 111 10.59 -11.81 -9.83
C ALA A 111 11.35 -12.10 -11.13
N LEU A 112 10.94 -11.52 -12.27
CA LEU A 112 11.55 -11.78 -13.57
C LEU A 112 12.87 -11.03 -13.73
N GLY A 113 13.93 -11.76 -14.07
CA GLY A 113 15.20 -11.19 -14.52
C GLY A 113 15.17 -10.79 -16.01
N ASP A 114 16.22 -10.11 -16.47
CA ASP A 114 16.29 -9.57 -17.84
C ASP A 114 16.07 -10.62 -18.93
N ALA A 115 16.68 -11.81 -18.78
CA ALA A 115 16.52 -12.90 -19.75
C ALA A 115 15.08 -13.44 -19.82
N GLU A 116 14.39 -13.48 -18.68
CA GLU A 116 12.99 -13.93 -18.60
C GLU A 116 12.05 -12.88 -19.21
N TRP A 117 12.37 -11.59 -19.01
CA TRP A 117 11.69 -10.48 -19.68
C TRP A 117 11.83 -10.54 -21.20
N ASP A 118 13.04 -10.81 -21.71
CA ASP A 118 13.29 -10.94 -23.14
C ASP A 118 12.53 -12.13 -23.75
N ALA A 119 12.54 -13.28 -23.06
CA ALA A 119 11.77 -14.44 -23.48
C ALA A 119 10.26 -14.15 -23.51
N MET A 120 9.72 -13.47 -22.50
CA MET A 120 8.32 -13.09 -22.44
C MET A 120 7.95 -12.11 -23.56
N ARG A 121 8.80 -11.14 -23.85
CA ARG A 121 8.62 -10.20 -24.98
C ARG A 121 8.60 -10.91 -26.32
N ALA A 122 9.49 -11.88 -26.53
CA ALA A 122 9.53 -12.67 -27.76
C ALA A 122 8.24 -13.51 -27.93
N MET A 123 7.75 -14.14 -26.87
CA MET A 123 6.50 -14.90 -26.89
C MET A 123 5.29 -14.01 -27.23
N ILE A 124 5.17 -12.85 -26.56
CA ILE A 124 4.09 -11.88 -26.82
C ILE A 124 4.10 -11.41 -28.28
N LYS A 125 5.30 -11.12 -28.82
CA LYS A 125 5.45 -10.75 -30.23
C LYS A 125 4.94 -11.85 -31.16
N GLY A 126 5.33 -13.10 -30.91
CA GLY A 126 4.87 -14.25 -31.70
C GLY A 126 3.34 -14.41 -31.68
N THR A 127 2.70 -14.26 -30.52
CA THR A 127 1.23 -14.31 -30.40
C THR A 127 0.58 -13.18 -31.20
N ASN A 128 1.07 -11.95 -31.06
CA ASN A 128 0.52 -10.79 -31.76
C ASN A 128 0.65 -10.91 -33.28
N ASP A 129 1.79 -11.42 -33.77
CA ASP A 129 2.04 -11.61 -35.19
C ASP A 129 1.09 -12.68 -35.77
N LYS A 130 0.83 -13.76 -35.01
CA LYS A 130 -0.18 -14.76 -35.37
C LYS A 130 -1.59 -14.18 -35.42
N ASP A 131 -2.02 -13.48 -34.36
CA ASP A 131 -3.34 -12.86 -34.27
C ASP A 131 -3.58 -11.86 -35.42
N LYS A 132 -2.54 -11.11 -35.83
CA LYS A 132 -2.63 -10.19 -36.97
C LYS A 132 -2.84 -10.93 -38.30
N ALA A 133 -2.12 -12.03 -38.53
CA ALA A 133 -2.29 -12.83 -39.73
C ALA A 133 -3.71 -13.43 -39.81
N ASP A 134 -4.26 -13.86 -38.67
CA ASP A 134 -5.62 -14.42 -38.57
C ASP A 134 -6.72 -13.36 -38.78
N ARG A 135 -6.43 -12.07 -38.51
CA ARG A 135 -7.37 -10.94 -38.69
C ARG A 135 -7.44 -10.39 -40.11
N SER A 136 -6.49 -10.73 -40.98
CA SER A 136 -6.43 -10.21 -42.37
C SER A 136 -7.33 -10.97 -43.36
N VAL A 137 -8.52 -11.41 -42.93
CA VAL A 137 -9.56 -12.03 -43.76
C VAL A 137 -10.82 -11.17 -43.76
#